data_AF-A0AAE4G696-F1
#
_entry.id   AF-A0AAE4G696-F1
#
_cell.length_a   1.000
_cell.length_b   1.000
_cell.length_c   1.000
_cell.angle_alpha   90.00
_cell.angle_beta   90.00
_cell.angle_gamma   90.00
#
_symmetry.space_group_name_H-M   'P 1'
#
loop_
_entity.id
_entity.type
_entity.pdbx_description
1 polymer ?
#
loop_
_entity_poly.entity_id
_entity_poly.type
_entity_poly.pdbx_seq_one_letter_code
_entity_poly.pdbx_strand_id
1 'polypeptide(L)'
;MLAGNSINFAFWYDVVEGNDSFCFGPFNIFVNSQLLLCNSEDNFTLNIIASDLRRSFDRLDRLDDLEPGFDADEIFEKAMHTHGYQTKSDPVFPPSWWAHSDDRISKLLDLFIEIEAERRTDPPFGVELSMYVEISDKGWRFFLFKCGSKEVLLCSNDWGKTVHCYELPPGEVRYAVEEFLVVEHFPKTQSLGQQEACERPRTSAGNTVSDSGE
;
A
#
# COMPACT_ATOMS: atom_id res chain seq x y z
N MET A 1 -5.55 12.87 -4.99
CA MET A 1 -4.82 13.48 -3.84
C MET A 1 -3.37 13.01 -3.82
N LEU A 2 -2.49 13.79 -3.19
CA LEU A 2 -1.06 13.47 -3.05
C LEU A 2 -0.65 13.80 -1.61
N ALA A 3 -0.05 12.86 -0.91
CA ALA A 3 0.53 13.02 0.43
C ALA A 3 2.05 12.82 0.34
N GLY A 4 2.83 13.84 0.66
CA GLY A 4 4.27 13.90 0.46
C GLY A 4 4.68 14.65 -0.81
N ASN A 5 5.91 14.40 -1.27
CA ASN A 5 6.52 15.04 -2.43
C ASN A 5 6.91 13.99 -3.47
N SER A 6 6.25 13.99 -4.63
CA SER A 6 6.50 13.00 -5.69
C SER A 6 7.92 12.99 -6.24
N ILE A 7 8.69 14.07 -6.03
CA ILE A 7 10.12 14.11 -6.38
C ILE A 7 10.93 13.14 -5.54
N ASN A 8 10.58 12.94 -4.27
CA ASN A 8 11.31 12.07 -3.34
C ASN A 8 10.49 10.83 -2.98
N PHE A 9 9.40 11.04 -2.22
CA PHE A 9 8.48 10.01 -1.77
C PHE A 9 7.08 10.60 -1.57
N ALA A 10 6.05 9.97 -2.14
CA ALA A 10 4.66 10.35 -1.90
C ALA A 10 3.70 9.19 -2.07
N PHE A 11 2.57 9.25 -1.37
CA PHE A 11 1.39 8.45 -1.68
C PHE A 11 0.48 9.24 -2.62
N TRP A 12 0.15 8.64 -3.76
CA TRP A 12 -0.92 9.13 -4.62
C TRP A 12 -2.15 8.26 -4.42
N TYR A 13 -3.29 8.89 -4.21
CA TYR A 13 -4.53 8.18 -3.96
C TYR A 13 -5.73 9.04 -4.32
N ASP A 14 -6.88 8.44 -4.54
CA ASP A 14 -8.14 9.17 -4.66
C ASP A 14 -9.27 8.44 -3.94
N VAL A 15 -10.22 9.17 -3.37
CA VAL A 15 -11.40 8.56 -2.74
C VAL A 15 -12.52 8.57 -3.76
N VAL A 16 -12.79 7.40 -4.36
CA VAL A 16 -13.81 7.22 -5.40
C VAL A 16 -15.14 6.83 -4.78
N GLU A 17 -15.11 5.93 -3.79
CA GLU A 17 -16.28 5.46 -3.07
C GLU A 17 -16.01 5.52 -1.55
N GLY A 18 -17.02 5.87 -0.76
CA GLY A 18 -16.86 5.88 0.69
C GLY A 18 -18.19 5.79 1.42
N ASN A 19 -18.16 5.13 2.58
CA ASN A 19 -19.24 5.11 3.57
C ASN A 19 -18.68 5.45 4.96
N ASP A 20 -19.53 5.38 5.99
CA ASP A 20 -19.16 5.73 7.37
C ASP A 20 -17.99 4.90 7.95
N SER A 21 -17.60 3.80 7.32
CA SER A 21 -16.58 2.86 7.83
C SER A 21 -15.44 2.58 6.86
N PHE A 22 -15.61 2.82 5.55
CA PHE A 22 -14.61 2.47 4.54
C PHE A 22 -14.50 3.54 3.46
N CYS A 23 -13.28 3.82 3.03
CA CYS A 23 -12.96 4.65 1.88
C CYS A 23 -12.20 3.80 0.86
N PHE A 24 -12.65 3.83 -0.39
CA PHE A 24 -12.10 3.06 -1.47
C PHE A 24 -11.65 3.96 -2.63
N GLY A 25 -10.59 3.51 -3.30
CA GLY A 25 -10.17 4.11 -4.56
C GLY A 25 -8.75 3.73 -4.92
N PRO A 26 -8.17 4.36 -5.95
CA PRO A 26 -6.83 4.04 -6.38
C PRO A 26 -5.80 4.46 -5.33
N PHE A 27 -4.71 3.70 -5.25
CA PHE A 27 -3.56 4.00 -4.39
C PHE A 27 -2.26 3.62 -5.12
N ASN A 28 -1.25 4.47 -5.01
CA ASN A 28 0.08 4.25 -5.56
C ASN A 28 1.15 4.99 -4.76
N ILE A 29 2.41 4.64 -5.02
CA ILE A 29 3.57 5.19 -4.35
C ILE A 29 4.47 5.80 -5.41
N PHE A 30 4.79 7.07 -5.24
CA PHE A 30 5.87 7.74 -5.95
C PHE A 30 7.17 7.58 -5.15
N VAL A 31 8.22 7.16 -5.83
CA VAL A 31 9.60 7.22 -5.32
C VAL A 31 10.48 7.75 -6.43
N ASN A 32 11.24 8.82 -6.17
CA ASN A 32 12.08 9.49 -7.17
C ASN A 32 11.35 9.80 -8.49
N SER A 33 10.13 10.37 -8.40
CA SER A 33 9.24 10.67 -9.54
C SER A 33 8.74 9.47 -10.35
N GLN A 34 8.94 8.24 -9.87
CA GLN A 34 8.47 7.01 -10.52
C GLN A 34 7.35 6.37 -9.70
N LEU A 35 6.30 5.90 -10.40
CA LEU A 35 5.26 5.08 -9.78
C LEU A 35 5.78 3.66 -9.57
N LEU A 36 5.61 3.13 -8.36
CA LEU A 36 6.05 1.77 -8.03
C LEU A 36 4.98 0.70 -8.32
N LEU A 37 3.72 0.97 -8.00
CA LEU A 37 2.65 -0.03 -8.18
C LEU A 37 2.14 0.05 -9.62
N CYS A 38 2.74 -0.73 -10.53
CA CYS A 38 2.46 -0.63 -11.98
C CYS A 38 1.16 -1.31 -12.45
N ASN A 39 0.40 -2.00 -11.60
CA ASN A 39 -0.80 -2.74 -12.02
C ASN A 39 -2.06 -2.28 -11.28
N SER A 40 -2.95 -1.72 -12.09
CA SER A 40 -4.32 -1.21 -11.90
C SER A 40 -5.19 -2.02 -10.92
N GLU A 41 -5.08 -1.73 -9.64
CA GLU A 41 -6.23 -1.87 -8.75
C GLU A 41 -6.71 -0.47 -8.41
N ASP A 42 -7.86 -0.13 -8.97
CA ASP A 42 -8.49 1.19 -8.83
C ASP A 42 -9.31 1.28 -7.53
N ASN A 43 -9.24 0.28 -6.64
CA ASN A 43 -10.17 0.14 -5.53
C ASN A 43 -9.55 -0.47 -4.26
N PHE A 44 -8.44 0.10 -3.79
CA PHE A 44 -7.88 -0.22 -2.49
C PHE A 44 -8.74 0.31 -1.34
N THR A 45 -8.76 -0.39 -0.21
CA THR A 45 -9.39 0.11 1.02
C THR A 45 -8.43 1.07 1.74
N LEU A 46 -8.51 2.36 1.41
CA LEU A 46 -7.56 3.40 1.80
C LEU A 46 -7.45 3.58 3.32
N ASN A 47 -8.55 3.47 4.05
CA ASN A 47 -8.54 3.59 5.51
C ASN A 47 -7.90 2.37 6.20
N ILE A 48 -7.89 1.19 5.54
CA ILE A 48 -7.10 0.05 6.06
C ILE A 48 -5.61 0.30 5.81
N ILE A 49 -5.21 0.82 4.63
CA ILE A 49 -3.82 1.25 4.40
C ILE A 49 -3.38 2.24 5.49
N ALA A 50 -4.21 3.25 5.80
CA ALA A 50 -3.91 4.22 6.85
C ALA A 50 -3.79 3.57 8.24
N SER A 51 -4.70 2.64 8.56
CA SER A 51 -4.68 1.91 9.83
C SER A 51 -3.41 1.07 9.99
N ASP A 52 -2.97 0.38 8.94
CA ASP A 52 -1.75 -0.44 8.96
C ASP A 52 -0.49 0.44 9.05
N LEU A 53 -0.43 1.53 8.27
CA LEU A 53 0.67 2.50 8.36
C LEU A 53 0.78 3.16 9.75
N ARG A 54 -0.34 3.38 10.44
CA ARG A 54 -0.31 3.91 11.81
C ARG A 54 0.41 2.98 12.77
N ARG A 55 0.33 1.65 12.57
CA ARG A 55 0.99 0.68 13.47
C ARG A 55 2.51 0.78 13.43
N SER A 56 3.08 1.21 12.30
CA SER A 56 4.53 1.42 12.15
C SER A 56 4.97 2.88 12.29
N PHE A 57 4.02 3.84 12.36
CA PHE A 57 4.32 5.28 12.37
C PHE A 57 5.29 5.69 13.50
N ASP A 58 5.05 5.24 14.73
CA ASP A 58 5.90 5.58 15.88
C ASP A 58 7.34 5.05 15.73
N ARG A 59 7.54 4.00 14.92
CA ARG A 59 8.86 3.43 14.65
C ARG A 59 9.65 4.24 13.62
N LEU A 60 8.99 5.08 12.81
CA LEU A 60 9.67 5.93 11.81
C LEU A 60 10.61 6.96 12.45
N ASP A 61 10.44 7.27 13.74
CA ASP A 61 11.35 8.10 14.53
C ASP A 61 12.68 7.40 14.89
N ARG A 62 12.74 6.07 14.77
CA ARG A 62 13.85 5.24 15.25
C ARG A 62 14.20 4.18 14.21
N LEU A 63 14.82 4.64 13.13
CA LEU A 63 15.32 3.78 12.07
C LEU A 63 16.63 3.10 12.48
N ASP A 64 16.80 1.85 12.06
CA ASP A 64 18.08 1.15 12.17
C ASP A 64 19.13 1.81 11.27
N ASP A 65 20.33 2.04 11.81
CA ASP A 65 21.45 2.61 11.07
C ASP A 65 22.16 1.53 10.21
N LEU A 66 22.46 1.87 8.96
CA LEU A 66 23.26 1.08 8.02
C LEU A 66 24.66 1.65 7.90
N GLU A 67 25.63 0.75 7.71
CA GLU A 67 27.00 1.15 7.37
C GLU A 67 27.09 1.65 5.93
N PRO A 68 27.97 2.63 5.62
CA PRO A 68 28.21 3.04 4.25
C PRO A 68 28.69 1.88 3.38
N GLY A 69 28.10 1.71 2.19
CA GLY A 69 28.46 0.62 1.28
C GLY A 69 27.83 -0.73 1.61
N PHE A 70 26.77 -0.75 2.42
CA PHE A 70 25.96 -1.95 2.68
C PHE A 70 25.51 -2.64 1.38
N ASP A 71 25.32 -3.95 1.45
CA ASP A 71 24.68 -4.72 0.38
C ASP A 71 23.16 -4.70 0.55
N ALA A 72 22.45 -4.10 -0.41
CA ALA A 72 21.01 -3.94 -0.34
C ALA A 72 20.27 -5.29 -0.31
N ASP A 73 20.77 -6.31 -1.01
CA ASP A 73 20.16 -7.63 -1.04
C ASP A 73 20.28 -8.31 0.33
N GLU A 74 21.47 -8.27 0.94
CA GLU A 74 21.70 -8.85 2.26
C GLU A 74 20.89 -8.14 3.36
N ILE A 75 20.85 -6.80 3.32
CA ILE A 75 20.08 -6.01 4.29
C ILE A 75 18.57 -6.27 4.14
N PHE A 76 18.07 -6.33 2.90
CA PHE A 76 16.66 -6.62 2.64
C PHE A 76 16.29 -8.03 3.09
N GLU A 77 17.13 -9.02 2.78
CA GLU A 77 16.91 -10.41 3.18
C GLU A 77 16.90 -10.56 4.72
N LYS A 78 17.85 -9.91 5.40
CA LYS A 78 17.89 -9.87 6.86
C LYS A 78 16.61 -9.25 7.43
N ALA A 79 16.14 -8.14 6.87
CA ALA A 79 14.89 -7.52 7.30
C ALA A 79 13.72 -8.50 7.15
N MET A 80 13.54 -9.06 5.97
CA MET A 80 12.50 -10.06 5.69
C MET A 80 12.52 -11.22 6.71
N HIS A 81 13.68 -11.82 6.98
CA HIS A 81 13.81 -12.91 7.96
C HIS A 81 13.44 -12.49 9.38
N THR A 82 13.89 -11.31 9.83
CA THR A 82 13.57 -10.85 11.20
C THR A 82 12.10 -10.50 11.40
N HIS A 83 11.39 -10.12 10.33
CA HIS A 83 9.93 -9.98 10.31
C HIS A 83 9.21 -11.33 10.13
N GLY A 84 9.95 -12.40 9.85
CA GLY A 84 9.42 -13.75 9.65
C GLY A 84 8.72 -13.95 8.31
N TYR A 85 9.18 -13.23 7.29
CA TYR A 85 8.78 -13.40 5.90
C TYR A 85 9.74 -14.34 5.17
N GLN A 86 9.20 -15.04 4.18
CA GLN A 86 9.96 -15.87 3.25
C GLN A 86 10.75 -15.01 2.27
N THR A 87 11.94 -15.48 1.91
CA THR A 87 12.85 -14.78 0.99
C THR A 87 13.21 -15.63 -0.21
N LYS A 88 13.94 -15.04 -1.17
CA LYS A 88 14.48 -15.73 -2.35
C LYS A 88 15.38 -16.93 -2.02
N SER A 89 15.99 -16.94 -0.82
CA SER A 89 16.92 -17.97 -0.38
C SER A 89 16.21 -19.13 0.33
N ASP A 90 14.94 -18.96 0.69
CA ASP A 90 14.15 -19.99 1.33
C ASP A 90 13.73 -21.09 0.35
N PRO A 91 13.65 -22.34 0.83
CA PRO A 91 13.18 -23.45 0.01
C PRO A 91 11.72 -23.24 -0.42
N VAL A 92 11.45 -23.46 -1.71
CA VAL A 92 10.08 -23.47 -2.25
C VAL A 92 9.54 -24.89 -2.22
N PHE A 93 8.54 -25.13 -1.37
CA PHE A 93 7.88 -26.43 -1.26
C PHE A 93 6.70 -26.54 -2.25
N PRO A 94 6.54 -27.69 -2.95
CA PRO A 94 5.38 -27.92 -3.79
C PRO A 94 4.07 -27.79 -3.01
N PRO A 95 3.02 -27.14 -3.56
CA PRO A 95 1.73 -27.00 -2.89
C PRO A 95 1.13 -28.31 -2.40
N SER A 96 1.36 -29.41 -3.13
CA SER A 96 0.89 -30.74 -2.76
C SER A 96 1.47 -31.24 -1.42
N TRP A 97 2.67 -30.81 -1.03
CA TRP A 97 3.32 -31.25 0.21
C TRP A 97 2.54 -30.83 1.46
N TRP A 98 1.85 -29.70 1.39
CA TRP A 98 1.03 -29.19 2.49
C TRP A 98 -0.28 -29.96 2.70
N ALA A 99 -0.70 -30.77 1.71
CA ALA A 99 -1.90 -31.59 1.77
C ALA A 99 -1.61 -33.07 2.05
N HIS A 100 -0.34 -33.47 2.08
CA HIS A 100 0.07 -34.86 2.25
C HIS A 100 0.29 -35.24 3.73
N SER A 101 -0.10 -36.46 4.09
CA SER A 101 0.11 -37.03 5.43
C SER A 101 1.39 -37.89 5.52
N ASP A 102 2.38 -37.62 4.68
CA ASP A 102 3.67 -38.33 4.74
C ASP A 102 4.50 -37.80 5.91
N ASP A 103 4.83 -38.68 6.86
CA ASP A 103 5.53 -38.34 8.10
C ASP A 103 6.88 -37.64 7.87
N ARG A 104 7.60 -37.95 6.78
CA ARG A 104 8.88 -37.31 6.48
C ARG A 104 8.68 -35.90 5.94
N ILE A 105 7.67 -35.71 5.08
CA ILE A 105 7.33 -34.39 4.54
C ILE A 105 6.85 -33.50 5.70
N SER A 106 5.97 -33.99 6.56
CA SER A 106 5.49 -33.24 7.73
C SER A 106 6.65 -32.79 8.62
N LYS A 107 7.58 -33.70 8.98
CA LYS A 107 8.76 -33.34 9.80
C LYS A 107 9.66 -32.29 9.16
N LEU A 108 9.81 -32.31 7.83
CA LEU A 108 10.60 -31.31 7.11
C LEU A 108 9.91 -29.94 7.13
N LEU A 109 8.59 -29.91 6.94
CA LEU A 109 7.81 -28.68 7.00
C LEU A 109 7.79 -28.10 8.42
N ASP A 110 7.64 -28.94 9.44
CA ASP A 110 7.70 -28.54 10.84
C ASP A 110 9.07 -27.91 11.17
N LEU A 111 10.17 -28.56 10.77
CA LEU A 111 11.52 -28.00 10.94
C LEU A 111 11.69 -26.66 10.23
N PHE A 112 11.14 -26.50 9.03
CA PHE A 112 11.21 -25.23 8.31
C PHE A 112 10.43 -24.13 9.04
N ILE A 113 9.24 -24.43 9.56
CA ILE A 113 8.44 -23.50 10.38
C ILE A 113 9.21 -23.12 11.66
N GLU A 114 9.89 -24.06 12.30
CA GLU A 114 10.74 -23.80 13.46
C GLU A 114 11.89 -22.85 13.10
N ILE A 115 12.58 -23.08 11.98
CA ILE A 115 13.63 -22.19 11.49
C ILE A 115 13.10 -20.78 11.19
N GLU A 116 11.96 -20.65 10.52
CA GLU A 116 11.31 -19.36 10.28
C GLU A 116 10.99 -18.64 11.61
N ALA A 117 10.50 -19.39 12.60
CA ALA A 117 10.19 -18.84 13.92
C ALA A 117 11.44 -18.38 14.67
N GLU A 118 12.55 -19.12 14.58
CA GLU A 118 13.83 -18.76 15.22
C GLU A 118 14.48 -17.53 14.60
N ARG A 119 14.21 -17.23 13.33
CA ARG A 119 14.72 -16.04 12.65
C ARG A 119 14.01 -14.75 13.07
N ARG A 120 12.77 -14.84 13.57
CA ARG A 120 11.99 -13.68 14.00
C ARG A 120 12.65 -12.99 15.19
N THR A 121 12.70 -11.66 15.16
CA THR A 121 13.19 -10.86 16.29
C THR A 121 12.17 -9.82 16.72
N ASP A 122 12.20 -9.45 18.01
CA ASP A 122 11.38 -8.37 18.56
C ASP A 122 12.28 -7.36 19.31
N PRO A 123 12.48 -6.13 18.78
CA PRO A 123 11.93 -5.64 17.52
C PRO A 123 12.60 -6.29 16.29
N PRO A 124 11.90 -6.36 15.13
CA PRO A 124 12.49 -6.80 13.89
C PRO A 124 13.41 -5.73 13.29
N PHE A 125 14.41 -6.17 12.52
CA PHE A 125 15.39 -5.31 11.85
C PHE A 125 14.76 -4.61 10.63
N GLY A 126 14.95 -3.31 10.54
CA GLY A 126 14.29 -2.45 9.56
C GLY A 126 12.85 -2.11 9.96
N VAL A 127 12.46 -0.86 9.71
CA VAL A 127 11.09 -0.42 9.94
C VAL A 127 10.26 -0.71 8.70
N GLU A 128 9.31 -1.64 8.81
CA GLU A 128 8.41 -1.95 7.69
C GLU A 128 7.36 -0.84 7.52
N LEU A 129 7.18 -0.37 6.29
CA LEU A 129 6.00 0.38 5.89
C LEU A 129 4.88 -0.62 5.59
N SER A 130 4.33 -1.22 6.64
CA SER A 130 3.26 -2.22 6.52
C SER A 130 2.02 -1.53 5.95
N MET A 131 1.65 -1.93 4.73
CA MET A 131 0.46 -1.46 4.05
C MET A 131 -0.51 -2.63 3.83
N TYR A 132 -1.74 -2.28 3.48
CA TYR A 132 -2.87 -3.19 3.29
C TYR A 132 -2.51 -4.51 2.60
N VAL A 133 -3.14 -5.59 3.05
CA VAL A 133 -2.84 -6.97 2.66
C VAL A 133 -2.78 -7.20 1.15
N GLU A 134 -3.57 -6.51 0.34
CA GLU A 134 -3.53 -6.65 -1.12
C GLU A 134 -2.18 -6.23 -1.74
N ILE A 135 -1.52 -5.21 -1.16
CA ILE A 135 -0.18 -4.80 -1.58
C ILE A 135 0.83 -5.88 -1.21
N SER A 136 0.69 -6.44 -0.01
CA SER A 136 1.60 -7.44 0.53
C SER A 136 1.42 -8.82 -0.13
N ASP A 137 0.19 -9.19 -0.53
CA ASP A 137 -0.17 -10.39 -1.29
C ASP A 137 0.39 -10.36 -2.72
N LYS A 138 0.55 -9.16 -3.29
CA LYS A 138 1.28 -8.94 -4.55
C LYS A 138 2.80 -9.05 -4.40
N GLY A 139 3.28 -9.43 -3.21
CA GLY A 139 4.68 -9.65 -2.91
C GLY A 139 5.43 -8.40 -2.48
N TRP A 140 4.81 -7.22 -2.50
CA TRP A 140 5.50 -5.98 -2.13
C TRP A 140 5.83 -5.94 -0.64
N ARG A 141 7.08 -5.58 -0.33
CA ARG A 141 7.57 -5.28 1.01
C ARG A 141 8.46 -4.04 0.95
N PHE A 142 8.40 -3.22 1.99
CA PHE A 142 9.05 -1.91 2.06
C PHE A 142 9.68 -1.74 3.43
N PHE A 143 11.00 -1.58 3.49
CA PHE A 143 11.74 -1.37 4.73
C PHE A 143 12.51 -0.06 4.67
N LEU A 144 12.38 0.73 5.72
CA LEU A 144 13.05 2.00 5.88
C LEU A 144 14.20 1.89 6.89
N PHE A 145 15.32 2.45 6.50
CA PHE A 145 16.55 2.51 7.29
C PHE A 145 17.14 3.91 7.25
N LYS A 146 18.17 4.13 8.07
CA LYS A 146 18.98 5.34 8.04
C LYS A 146 20.40 5.01 7.59
N CYS A 147 20.97 5.80 6.70
CA CYS A 147 22.37 5.70 6.31
C CYS A 147 23.01 7.09 6.34
N GLY A 148 23.80 7.37 7.39
CA GLY A 148 24.35 8.69 7.63
C GLY A 148 23.25 9.74 7.85
N SER A 149 23.16 10.73 6.95
CA SER A 149 22.15 11.81 7.00
C SER A 149 20.94 11.57 6.10
N LYS A 150 20.82 10.38 5.49
CA LYS A 150 19.74 10.03 4.56
C LYS A 150 18.89 8.90 5.11
N GLU A 151 17.67 8.84 4.61
CA GLU A 151 16.84 7.64 4.70
C GLU A 151 17.11 6.73 3.50
N VAL A 152 16.98 5.43 3.71
CA VAL A 152 17.12 4.41 2.67
C VAL A 152 15.87 3.55 2.68
N LEU A 153 15.11 3.61 1.60
CA LEU A 153 13.98 2.73 1.36
C LEU A 153 14.44 1.54 0.51
N LEU A 154 14.35 0.34 1.07
CA LEU A 154 14.52 -0.91 0.34
C LEU A 154 13.16 -1.53 0.07
N CYS A 155 12.88 -1.90 -1.17
CA CYS A 155 11.64 -2.60 -1.50
C CYS A 155 11.82 -3.65 -2.58
N SER A 156 10.94 -4.64 -2.57
CA SER A 156 10.89 -5.72 -3.54
C SER A 156 9.46 -6.26 -3.63
N ASN A 157 9.08 -6.80 -4.79
CA ASN A 157 7.81 -7.48 -5.01
C ASN A 157 7.96 -8.98 -5.35
N ASP A 158 9.18 -9.50 -5.32
CA ASP A 158 9.53 -10.85 -5.78
C ASP A 158 10.36 -11.62 -4.73
N TRP A 159 10.05 -11.38 -3.46
CA TRP A 159 10.70 -11.96 -2.27
C TRP A 159 12.19 -11.63 -2.16
N GLY A 160 12.62 -10.50 -2.72
CA GLY A 160 14.00 -10.03 -2.67
C GLY A 160 14.88 -10.51 -3.82
N LYS A 161 14.31 -11.13 -4.88
CA LYS A 161 15.08 -11.46 -6.10
C LYS A 161 15.56 -10.21 -6.81
N THR A 162 14.72 -9.18 -6.82
CA THR A 162 15.03 -7.83 -7.28
C THR A 162 14.78 -6.87 -6.13
N VAL A 163 15.84 -6.34 -5.53
CA VAL A 163 15.76 -5.32 -4.50
C VAL A 163 15.98 -3.95 -5.13
N HIS A 164 15.05 -3.05 -4.91
CA HIS A 164 15.16 -1.64 -5.25
C HIS A 164 15.64 -0.87 -4.02
N CYS A 165 16.64 -0.02 -4.21
CA CYS A 165 17.22 0.81 -3.16
C CYS A 165 17.07 2.28 -3.54
N TYR A 166 16.43 3.04 -2.67
CA TYR A 166 16.19 4.47 -2.86
C TYR A 166 16.73 5.26 -1.68
N GLU A 167 17.66 6.17 -1.96
CA GLU A 167 18.11 7.15 -0.98
C GLU A 167 17.15 8.35 -0.98
N LEU A 168 16.66 8.72 0.20
CA LEU A 168 15.66 9.75 0.39
C LEU A 168 16.19 10.82 1.38
N PRO A 169 15.77 12.09 1.23
CA PRO A 169 15.97 13.08 2.28
C PRO A 169 15.30 12.63 3.59
N PRO A 170 15.90 12.96 4.75
CA PRO A 170 15.37 12.52 6.04
C PRO A 170 13.99 13.15 6.32
N GLY A 171 13.06 12.33 6.83
CA GLY A 171 11.71 12.73 7.21
C GLY A 171 10.67 12.69 6.10
N GLU A 172 11.06 12.49 4.83
CA GLU A 172 10.12 12.51 3.70
C GLU A 172 9.08 11.39 3.78
N VAL A 173 9.50 10.17 4.16
CA VAL A 173 8.57 9.04 4.29
C VAL A 173 7.59 9.28 5.43
N ARG A 174 8.09 9.73 6.59
CA ARG A 174 7.24 10.05 7.74
C ARG A 174 6.22 11.12 7.39
N TYR A 175 6.65 12.20 6.74
CA TYR A 175 5.77 13.29 6.33
C TYR A 175 4.66 12.81 5.39
N ALA A 176 5.01 11.99 4.39
CA ALA A 176 4.01 11.39 3.50
C ALA A 176 3.01 10.49 4.23
N VAL A 177 3.48 9.68 5.19
CA VAL A 177 2.58 8.86 6.03
C VAL A 177 1.67 9.77 6.87
N GLU A 178 2.22 10.77 7.54
CA GLU A 178 1.45 11.70 8.39
C GLU A 178 0.35 12.41 7.60
N GLU A 179 0.65 12.93 6.41
CA GLU A 179 -0.35 13.53 5.53
C GLU A 179 -1.41 12.53 5.05
N PHE A 180 -1.00 11.30 4.74
CA PHE A 180 -1.93 10.24 4.31
C PHE A 180 -2.87 9.78 5.44
N LEU A 181 -2.42 9.77 6.70
CA LEU A 181 -3.25 9.36 7.84
C LEU A 181 -4.50 10.24 8.05
N VAL A 182 -4.55 11.42 7.43
CA VAL A 182 -5.75 12.28 7.41
C VAL A 182 -6.92 11.60 6.68
N VAL A 183 -6.66 10.61 5.81
CA VAL A 183 -7.68 9.85 5.06
C VAL A 183 -8.76 9.24 5.96
N GLU A 184 -8.41 8.83 7.17
CA GLU A 184 -9.38 8.28 8.10
C GLU A 184 -10.43 9.29 8.58
N HIS A 185 -10.17 10.58 8.38
CA HIS A 185 -11.02 11.67 8.79
C HIS A 185 -11.78 12.30 7.62
N PHE A 186 -11.87 11.63 6.46
CA PHE A 186 -12.61 12.18 5.32
C PHE A 186 -14.06 12.46 5.71
N PRO A 187 -14.51 13.73 5.62
CA PRO A 187 -15.88 14.08 5.96
C PRO A 187 -16.85 13.49 4.93
N LYS A 188 -18.02 13.09 5.44
CA LYS A 188 -19.21 12.61 4.72
C LYS A 188 -19.23 13.07 3.27
N THR A 189 -19.17 12.15 2.32
CA THR A 189 -19.68 12.41 0.98
C THR A 189 -21.16 12.73 1.16
N GLN A 190 -21.52 14.02 1.03
CA GLN A 190 -22.92 14.36 0.82
C GLN A 190 -23.34 13.57 -0.42
N SER A 191 -24.29 12.66 -0.25
CA SER A 191 -24.97 12.05 -1.39
C SER A 191 -25.39 13.20 -2.29
N LEU A 192 -24.79 13.27 -3.48
CA LEU A 192 -25.22 14.17 -4.52
C LEU A 192 -26.67 13.80 -4.81
N GLY A 193 -27.56 14.63 -4.30
CA GLY A 193 -28.98 14.49 -4.46
C GLY A 193 -29.35 14.52 -5.93
N GLN A 194 -30.44 13.82 -6.22
CA GLN A 194 -31.44 14.23 -7.19
C GLN A 194 -30.91 14.46 -8.60
N GLN A 195 -30.96 13.40 -9.42
CA GLN A 195 -31.36 13.63 -10.81
C GLN A 195 -32.76 14.24 -10.78
N GLU A 196 -32.80 15.56 -10.89
CA GLU A 196 -33.98 16.31 -11.29
C GLU A 196 -34.56 15.66 -12.55
N ALA A 197 -35.80 15.20 -12.42
CA ALA A 197 -36.62 14.90 -13.57
C ALA A 197 -36.67 16.17 -14.43
N CYS A 198 -36.18 16.05 -15.66
CA CYS A 198 -36.29 17.07 -16.68
C CYS A 198 -37.78 17.26 -17.02
N GLU A 199 -38.48 18.10 -16.25
CA GLU A 199 -39.80 18.61 -16.59
C GLU A 199 -39.65 19.53 -17.81
N ARG A 200 -40.14 19.05 -18.95
CA ARG A 200 -40.29 19.88 -20.15
C ARG A 200 -41.35 20.96 -19.89
N PRO A 201 -41.06 22.25 -20.13
CA PRO A 201 -42.10 23.27 -20.09
C PRO A 201 -43.04 23.09 -21.30
N ARG A 202 -44.33 22.82 -21.03
CA ARG A 202 -45.39 22.97 -22.02
C ARG A 202 -45.61 24.46 -22.25
N THR A 203 -45.05 24.98 -23.34
CA THR A 203 -45.39 26.30 -23.86
C THR A 203 -46.86 26.32 -24.28
N SER A 204 -47.65 27.14 -23.58
CA SER A 204 -48.94 27.62 -24.04
C SER A 204 -48.70 28.72 -25.09
N ALA A 205 -49.24 28.54 -26.28
CA ALA A 205 -49.47 29.63 -27.23
C ALA A 205 -50.90 29.46 -27.76
N GLY A 206 -51.80 30.27 -27.22
CA GLY A 206 -53.06 30.56 -27.87
C GLY A 206 -52.86 31.66 -28.90
N ASN A 207 -53.49 31.50 -30.07
CA ASN A 207 -54.09 32.59 -30.82
C ASN A 207 -55.14 32.04 -31.79
N THR A 208 -56.40 32.36 -31.49
CA THR A 208 -57.50 32.84 -32.36
C THR A 208 -57.04 33.43 -33.72
N VAL A 209 -57.75 33.39 -34.87
CA VAL A 209 -59.20 33.43 -35.14
C VAL A 209 -59.50 33.22 -36.66
N SER A 210 -60.73 32.76 -36.96
CA SER A 210 -61.63 32.99 -38.13
C SER A 210 -61.38 32.43 -39.56
N ASP A 211 -62.39 31.68 -40.03
CA ASP A 211 -63.33 31.95 -41.14
C ASP A 211 -63.33 31.10 -42.44
N SER A 212 -64.56 30.94 -42.96
CA SER A 212 -65.05 30.34 -44.21
C SER A 212 -64.93 28.80 -44.32
N GLY A 213 -65.98 28.01 -44.56
CA GLY A 213 -67.27 28.29 -45.19
C GLY A 213 -67.30 27.72 -46.60
N GLU A 214 -67.60 26.42 -46.72
CA GLU A 214 -68.43 25.74 -47.74
C GLU A 214 -68.41 24.22 -47.49
#